data_AF-A0A1M5TLM3-F1
#
_entry.id   AF-A0A1M5TLM3-F1
#
_cell.length_a   1.000
_cell.length_b   1.000
_cell.length_c   1.000
_cell.angle_alpha   90.00
_cell.angle_beta   90.00
_cell.angle_gamma   90.00
#
_symmetry.space_group_name_H-M   'P 1'
#
loop_
_entity.id
_entity.type
_entity.pdbx_description
1 polymer ?
#
loop_
_entity_poly.entity_id
_entity_poly.type
_entity_poly.pdbx_seq_one_letter_code
_entity_poly.pdbx_strand_id
1 'polypeptide(L)' 'MNKQTPAPAQETPAKYNHAFDFGFEVESENQQATDVTGDMLRAALIKRIEGLTDKQLLACCECFDTHEVK' A
#
# COMPACT_ATOMS: atom_id res chain seq x y z
N MET A 1 -28.96 -19.74 43.62
CA MET A 1 -27.57 -19.69 43.12
C MET A 1 -27.62 -19.55 41.60
N ASN A 2 -27.59 -18.32 41.07
CA ASN A 2 -27.60 -18.09 39.63
C ASN A 2 -26.16 -17.90 39.16
N LYS A 3 -25.62 -18.89 38.45
CA LYS A 3 -24.33 -18.77 37.77
C LYS A 3 -24.57 -18.02 36.47
N GLN A 4 -24.17 -16.75 36.44
CA GLN A 4 -24.15 -15.95 35.22
C GLN A 4 -22.89 -16.34 34.44
N THR A 5 -23.06 -16.96 33.28
CA THR A 5 -21.96 -17.28 32.38
C THR A 5 -21.40 -15.97 31.82
N PRO A 6 -20.07 -15.70 31.91
CA PRO A 6 -19.50 -14.52 31.30
C PRO A 6 -19.63 -14.62 29.77
N ALA A 7 -19.98 -13.52 29.12
CA ALA A 7 -20.00 -13.41 27.66
C ALA A 7 -18.59 -13.68 27.10
N PRO A 8 -18.47 -14.30 25.92
CA PRO A 8 -17.17 -14.53 25.30
C PRO A 8 -16.45 -13.19 25.10
N ALA A 9 -15.18 -13.14 25.51
CA ALA A 9 -14.32 -11.98 25.27
C ALA A 9 -14.29 -11.71 23.77
N GLN A 10 -14.58 -10.48 23.36
CA GLN A 10 -14.46 -10.06 21.97
C GLN A 10 -12.98 -10.11 21.59
N GLU A 11 -12.59 -11.11 20.80
CA GLU A 11 -11.24 -11.21 20.25
C GLU A 11 -10.96 -9.97 19.40
N THR A 12 -9.83 -9.31 19.66
CA THR A 12 -9.42 -8.16 18.85
C THR A 12 -9.08 -8.68 17.44
N PRO A 13 -9.63 -8.09 16.37
CA PRO A 13 -9.37 -8.60 15.02
C PRO A 13 -7.87 -8.57 14.72
N ALA A 14 -7.35 -9.70 14.24
CA ALA A 14 -5.96 -9.82 13.81
C ALA A 14 -5.65 -8.78 12.73
N LYS A 15 -4.42 -8.25 12.76
CA LYS A 15 -3.91 -7.35 11.72
C LYS A 15 -3.00 -8.15 10.78
N TYR A 16 -2.99 -7.79 9.51
CA TYR A 16 -2.14 -8.41 8.52
C TYR A 16 -1.39 -7.33 7.76
N ASN A 17 -0.14 -7.61 7.41
CA ASN A 17 0.66 -6.77 6.53
C ASN A 17 0.55 -7.30 5.11
N HIS A 18 0.41 -6.40 4.13
CA HIS A 18 0.36 -6.73 2.72
C HIS A 18 1.31 -5.81 1.96
N ALA A 19 2.15 -6.38 1.10
CA ALA A 19 2.92 -5.60 0.14
C ALA A 19 2.08 -5.34 -1.12
N PHE A 20 2.15 -4.09 -1.59
CA PHE A 20 1.56 -3.62 -2.83
C PHE A 20 2.65 -2.99 -3.69
N ASP A 21 2.54 -3.15 -5.01
CA ASP A 21 3.32 -2.37 -5.97
C ASP A 21 2.51 -1.14 -6.42
N PHE A 22 3.20 -0.20 -7.03
CA PHE A 22 2.57 0.95 -7.65
C PHE A 22 3.47 1.48 -8.77
N GLY A 23 3.00 1.35 -10.01
CA GLY A 23 3.73 1.80 -11.20
C GLY A 23 3.58 3.31 -11.45
N PHE A 24 4.70 3.99 -11.73
CA PHE A 24 4.73 5.39 -12.16
C PHE A 24 5.91 5.65 -13.11
N GLU A 25 5.84 6.75 -13.85
CA GLU A 25 6.81 7.11 -14.89
C GLU A 25 7.67 8.29 -14.44
N VAL A 26 8.96 8.26 -14.78
CA VAL A 26 9.89 9.36 -14.56
C VAL A 26 10.51 9.74 -15.89
N GLU A 27 10.48 11.04 -16.21
CA GLU A 27 11.19 11.57 -17.37
C GLU A 27 12.69 11.59 -17.09
N SER A 28 13.46 11.01 -17.99
CA SER A 28 14.90 10.82 -17.91
C SER A 28 15.53 11.23 -19.24
N GLU A 29 16.67 11.92 -19.20
CA GLU A 29 17.43 12.27 -20.41
C GLU A 29 18.42 11.15 -20.80
N ASN A 30 18.62 10.18 -19.91
CA ASN A 30 19.47 9.02 -20.15
C ASN A 30 18.64 7.80 -20.58
N GLN A 31 19.06 7.11 -21.65
CA GLN A 31 18.40 5.90 -22.16
C GLN A 31 18.32 4.77 -21.12
N GLN A 32 19.30 4.69 -20.23
CA GLN A 32 19.38 3.69 -19.15
C GLN A 32 18.90 4.24 -17.80
N ALA A 33 18.36 5.46 -17.78
CA ALA A 33 17.85 6.13 -16.57
C ALA A 33 18.88 6.24 -15.43
N THR A 34 20.17 6.26 -15.73
CA THR A 34 21.24 6.36 -14.72
C THR A 34 21.36 7.73 -14.07
N ASP A 35 20.68 8.73 -14.64
CA ASP A 35 20.50 10.09 -14.11
C ASP A 35 19.32 10.21 -13.12
N VAL A 36 18.46 9.18 -13.02
CA VAL A 36 17.31 9.21 -12.12
C VAL A 36 17.76 9.26 -10.67
N THR A 37 17.29 10.29 -9.96
CA THR A 37 17.57 10.51 -8.54
C THR A 37 16.36 10.21 -7.67
N GLY A 38 16.57 10.07 -6.36
CA GLY A 38 15.48 9.91 -5.40
C GLY A 38 14.50 11.08 -5.39
N ASP A 39 14.94 12.30 -5.68
CA ASP A 39 14.07 13.48 -5.76
C ASP A 39 13.15 13.41 -6.99
N MET A 40 13.67 12.94 -8.13
CA MET A 40 12.86 12.71 -9.33
C MET A 40 11.80 11.64 -9.09
N LEU A 41 12.17 10.54 -8.44
CA LEU A 41 11.22 9.49 -8.06
C LEU A 41 10.12 10.02 -7.15
N ARG A 42 10.48 10.79 -6.11
CA ARG A 42 9.50 11.41 -5.20
C ARG A 42 8.56 12.36 -5.94
N ALA A 43 9.09 13.25 -6.77
CA ALA A 43 8.29 14.21 -7.51
C ALA A 43 7.31 13.52 -8.49
N ALA A 44 7.78 12.51 -9.21
CA ALA A 44 6.97 11.74 -10.15
C ALA A 44 5.87 10.93 -9.44
N LEU A 45 6.20 10.28 -8.32
CA LEU A 45 5.23 9.55 -7.50
C LEU A 45 4.12 10.47 -7.00
N ILE A 46 4.48 11.61 -6.41
CA ILE A 46 3.52 12.61 -5.89
C ILE A 46 2.61 13.10 -7.02
N LYS A 47 3.20 13.50 -8.16
CA LYS A 47 2.46 13.95 -9.34
C LYS A 47 1.45 12.89 -9.82
N ARG A 48 1.83 11.61 -9.79
CA ARG A 48 0.94 10.52 -10.21
C ARG A 48 -0.22 10.34 -9.24
N ILE A 49 0.02 10.32 -7.93
CA ILE A 49 -1.04 10.06 -6.93
C ILE A 49 -2.00 11.25 -6.79
N GLU A 50 -1.53 12.49 -6.96
CA GLU A 50 -2.38 13.69 -6.89
C GLU A 50 -3.46 13.72 -8.00
N GLY A 51 -3.21 13.03 -9.12
CA GLY A 51 -4.14 12.93 -10.24
C GLY A 51 -5.15 11.78 -10.16
N LEU A 52 -5.11 10.95 -9.10
CA LEU A 52 -5.95 9.75 -9.00
C LEU A 52 -7.02 9.92 -7.92
N THR A 53 -8.22 9.44 -8.23
CA THR A 53 -9.24 9.17 -7.21
C THR A 53 -8.88 7.92 -6.42
N ASP A 54 -9.43 7.75 -5.21
CA ASP A 54 -9.21 6.56 -4.38
C ASP A 54 -9.49 5.25 -5.13
N LYS A 55 -10.54 5.23 -5.96
CA LYS A 55 -10.90 4.05 -6.76
C LYS A 55 -9.84 3.74 -7.82
N GLN A 56 -9.27 4.77 -8.45
CA GLN A 56 -8.21 4.60 -9.44
C GLN A 56 -6.89 4.21 -8.78
N LEU A 57 -6.57 4.81 -7.63
CA LEU A 57 -5.40 4.45 -6.84
C LEU A 57 -5.44 2.97 -6.44
N LEU A 58 -6.58 2.50 -5.93
CA LEU A 58 -6.77 1.09 -5.59
C LEU A 58 -6.61 0.17 -6.80
N ALA A 59 -7.10 0.57 -7.98
CA ALA A 59 -6.96 -0.20 -9.20
C ALA A 59 -5.53 -0.21 -9.77
N CYS A 60 -4.68 0.75 -9.38
CA CYS A 60 -3.29 0.83 -9.80
C CYS A 60 -2.30 0.16 -8.84
N CYS A 61 -2.73 -0.21 -7.64
CA CYS A 61 -1.90 -0.91 -6.67
C CYS A 61 -2.17 -2.41 -6.73
N GLU A 62 -1.22 -3.22 -7.19
CA GLU A 62 -1.38 -4.67 -7.21
C GLU A 62 -0.80 -5.27 -5.93
N CYS A 63 -1.62 -6.06 -5.23
CA CYS A 63 -1.15 -6.81 -4.08
C CYS A 63 -0.35 -8.02 -4.57
N PHE A 64 0.95 -8.06 -4.24
CA PHE A 64 1.82 -9.15 -4.68
C PHE A 64 2.36 -10.01 -3.53
N ASP A 65 1.84 -9.81 -2.31
CA ASP A 65 2.31 -10.53 -1.12
C ASP A 65 1.44 -11.75 -0.74
N THR A 66 2.10 -12.76 -0.15
CA THR A 66 1.47 -13.79 0.70
C THR A 66 1.53 -13.31 2.14
N HIS A 67 0.39 -12.98 2.72
CA HIS A 67 0.34 -12.21 3.96
C HIS A 67 0.88 -12.99 5.17
N GLU A 68 1.63 -12.33 6.06
CA GLU A 68 2.00 -12.88 7.38
C GLU A 68 1.05 -12.37 8.48
N VAL A 69 0.75 -13.24 9.47
CA VAL A 69 -0.07 -12.90 10.64
C VAL A 69 0.74 -11.99 11.58
N LYS A 70 0.19 -10.83 11.99
CA LYS A 70 0.79 -9.97 13.03
C LYS A 70 0.16 -10.17 14.40
#